data_AF-A0AAF0E956-F1
#
_entry.id   AF-A0AAF0E956-F1
#
_cell.length_a   1.000
_cell.length_b   1.000
_cell.length_c   1.000
_cell.angle_alpha   90.00
_cell.angle_beta   90.00
_cell.angle_gamma   90.00
#
_symmetry.space_group_name_H-M   'P 1'
#
loop_
_entity.id
_entity.type
_entity.pdbx_description
1 polymer ?
#
loop_
_entity_poly.entity_id
_entity_poly.type
_entity_poly.pdbx_seq_one_letter_code
_entity_poly.pdbx_strand_id
1 'polypeptide(L)'
;MCRCGRATAGRASDSMADAVYANDTRVVGNDPLISPILLMHDLPVTDAAKKVIARGRQEAVRVIHGQDDRLLVIVGPCSIHDPEAARDYARRLKEAYEARWKDGLVVVMRAYFEKPRTTVGWKGLINDPNLDGTFQINRGLHIARQLLIDINEIGLPVACEVLDTISPQYLSDLYAWGAIGARTTESQLHRELVSGLSMPVGFKNSTDGGIGVAVDAIRASSQPHAFMGVTNQGLASIVKTAGNPDLHIIHRGGKRGTNFDAQSVEASKADLLKTLPDRHPSIMIDVSHGNSNKDFRNQPKATEDIARPSRAS
;
A
#
# COMPACT_ATOMS: atom_id res chain seq x y z
N MET A 1 71.73 19.83 50.12
CA MET A 1 70.53 20.09 50.94
C MET A 1 69.34 20.27 50.03
N CYS A 2 68.27 19.56 50.38
CA CYS A 2 66.98 19.39 49.71
C CYS A 2 66.18 20.70 49.54
N ARG A 3 65.41 20.80 48.44
CA ARG A 3 64.10 21.49 48.23
C ARG A 3 63.90 21.65 46.72
N CYS A 4 62.74 21.51 46.09
CA CYS A 4 61.37 21.15 46.46
C CYS A 4 60.65 20.88 45.11
N GLY A 5 59.75 19.91 45.04
CA GLY A 5 59.12 19.47 43.78
C GLY A 5 58.15 20.48 43.15
N ARG A 6 57.93 20.30 41.85
CA ARG A 6 56.65 20.58 41.16
C ARG A 6 56.46 19.59 40.02
N ALA A 7 55.53 18.66 40.24
CA ALA A 7 54.88 17.92 39.18
C ALA A 7 53.75 18.80 38.60
N THR A 8 53.79 19.05 37.29
CA THR A 8 52.67 19.45 36.40
C THR A 8 53.27 19.51 34.99
N ALA A 9 52.75 18.97 33.91
CA ALA A 9 51.51 18.28 33.67
C ALA A 9 51.74 17.38 32.45
N GLY A 10 51.27 16.13 32.52
CA GLY A 10 50.97 15.41 31.29
C GLY A 10 49.87 16.17 30.58
N ARG A 11 50.19 16.77 29.43
CA ARG A 11 49.16 16.97 28.41
C ARG A 11 49.18 15.72 27.56
N ALA A 12 48.38 14.74 27.97
CA ALA A 12 47.70 13.92 26.98
C ALA A 12 46.95 14.92 26.10
N SER A 13 47.47 15.18 24.91
CA SER A 13 46.71 15.83 23.85
C SER A 13 45.64 14.83 23.43
N ASP A 14 44.58 14.78 24.23
CA ASP A 14 43.33 14.18 23.83
C ASP A 14 42.72 15.15 22.81
N SER A 15 43.29 15.16 21.59
CA SER A 15 42.65 15.84 20.47
C SER A 15 41.46 14.97 20.11
N MET A 16 40.32 15.26 20.73
CA MET A 16 39.06 15.14 20.01
C MET A 16 39.27 15.86 18.68
N ALA A 17 39.60 15.11 17.63
CA ALA A 17 39.60 15.63 16.28
C ALA A 17 38.29 16.37 16.11
N ASP A 18 38.38 17.67 15.83
CA ASP A 18 37.31 18.65 15.96
C ASP A 18 35.97 18.06 15.48
N ALA A 19 35.10 17.72 16.43
CA ALA A 19 33.77 17.26 16.10
C ALA A 19 33.02 18.43 15.47
N VAL A 20 32.98 18.48 14.14
CA VAL A 20 32.31 19.56 13.40
C VAL A 20 30.82 19.41 13.61
N TYR A 21 30.21 20.39 14.29
CA TYR A 21 28.77 20.53 14.32
C TYR A 21 28.27 20.82 12.90
N ALA A 22 27.69 19.81 12.25
CA ALA A 22 27.17 19.90 10.90
C ALA A 22 25.83 19.17 10.80
N ASN A 23 24.83 19.84 10.25
CA ASN A 23 23.56 19.24 9.87
C ASN A 23 23.64 18.68 8.44
N ASP A 24 22.80 17.71 8.10
CA ASP A 24 22.63 17.20 6.72
C ASP A 24 23.91 16.66 6.04
N THR A 25 24.87 16.16 6.82
CA THR A 25 26.16 15.63 6.35
C THR A 25 26.07 14.46 5.36
N ARG A 26 24.88 13.91 5.15
CA ARG A 26 24.59 12.81 4.21
C ARG A 26 23.56 13.17 3.14
N VAL A 27 23.12 14.43 3.07
CA VAL A 27 22.19 14.92 2.05
C VAL A 27 23.01 15.47 0.89
N VAL A 28 22.89 14.86 -0.29
CA VAL A 28 23.65 15.25 -1.49
C VAL A 28 23.03 16.44 -2.23
N GLY A 29 21.75 16.70 -2.02
CA GLY A 29 20.99 17.76 -2.68
C GLY A 29 19.49 17.67 -2.39
N ASN A 30 18.75 18.69 -2.82
CA ASN A 30 17.29 18.74 -2.74
C ASN A 30 16.75 19.26 -4.07
N ASP A 31 15.85 18.51 -4.69
CA ASP A 31 15.11 18.94 -5.87
C ASP A 31 13.67 19.27 -5.48
N PRO A 32 13.06 20.32 -6.06
CA PRO A 32 11.67 20.64 -5.79
C PRO A 32 10.73 19.56 -6.36
N LEU A 33 9.77 19.13 -5.54
CA LEU A 33 8.67 18.26 -5.96
C LEU A 33 7.47 19.13 -6.34
N ILE A 34 6.80 18.80 -7.45
CA ILE A 34 5.55 19.44 -7.86
C ILE A 34 4.54 19.34 -6.71
N SER A 35 3.77 20.41 -6.43
CA SER A 35 2.72 20.31 -5.39
C SER A 35 1.58 19.40 -5.85
N PRO A 36 0.89 18.67 -4.94
CA PRO A 36 -0.24 17.84 -5.33
C PRO A 36 -1.33 18.60 -6.07
N ILE A 37 -1.65 19.83 -5.65
CA ILE A 37 -2.69 20.66 -6.28
C ILE A 37 -2.34 21.04 -7.72
N LEU A 38 -1.06 21.30 -8.01
CA LEU A 38 -0.64 21.62 -9.37
C LEU A 38 -0.74 20.37 -10.27
N LEU A 39 -0.30 19.22 -9.78
CA LEU A 39 -0.47 17.97 -10.54
C LEU A 39 -1.95 17.63 -10.78
N MET A 40 -2.80 17.83 -9.77
CA MET A 40 -4.26 17.62 -9.89
C MET A 40 -4.93 18.64 -10.82
N HIS A 41 -4.41 19.85 -10.91
CA HIS A 41 -4.86 20.87 -11.85
C HIS A 41 -4.48 20.49 -13.29
N ASP A 42 -3.25 20.05 -13.51
CA ASP A 42 -2.75 19.66 -14.84
C ASP A 42 -3.44 18.39 -15.35
N LEU A 43 -3.77 17.48 -14.42
CA LEU A 43 -4.41 16.19 -14.70
C LEU A 43 -5.68 16.03 -13.83
N PRO A 44 -6.78 16.72 -14.17
CA PRO A 44 -8.02 16.66 -13.41
C PRO A 44 -8.71 15.30 -13.61
N VAL A 45 -9.32 14.79 -12.53
CA VAL A 45 -10.15 13.58 -12.63
C VAL A 45 -11.43 13.91 -13.39
N THR A 46 -11.70 13.17 -14.47
CA THR A 46 -12.91 13.37 -15.27
C THR A 46 -14.14 12.80 -14.58
N ASP A 47 -15.32 13.26 -14.97
CA ASP A 47 -16.58 12.82 -14.33
C ASP A 47 -16.88 11.35 -14.58
N ALA A 48 -16.43 10.79 -15.70
CA ALA A 48 -16.49 9.35 -15.97
C ALA A 48 -15.64 8.57 -14.96
N ALA A 49 -14.38 8.98 -14.78
CA ALA A 49 -13.49 8.37 -13.79
C ALA A 49 -14.03 8.50 -12.36
N LYS A 50 -14.53 9.68 -11.95
CA LYS A 50 -15.15 9.88 -10.61
C LYS A 50 -16.27 8.88 -10.33
N LYS A 51 -17.16 8.65 -11.30
CA LYS A 51 -18.26 7.68 -11.16
C LYS A 51 -17.74 6.25 -10.98
N VAL A 52 -16.71 5.86 -11.74
CA VAL A 52 -16.09 4.53 -11.67
C VAL A 52 -15.40 4.32 -10.33
N ILE A 53 -14.66 5.32 -9.86
CA ILE A 53 -13.98 5.28 -8.55
C ILE A 53 -15.01 5.17 -7.43
N ALA A 54 -16.03 6.03 -7.43
CA ALA A 54 -17.09 6.02 -6.42
C ALA A 54 -17.84 4.67 -6.38
N ARG A 55 -18.20 4.13 -7.56
CA ARG A 55 -18.80 2.80 -7.68
C ARG A 55 -17.87 1.73 -7.12
N GLY A 56 -16.60 1.69 -7.57
CA GLY A 56 -15.63 0.70 -7.13
C GLY A 56 -15.41 0.70 -5.62
N ARG A 57 -15.32 1.88 -5.00
CA ARG A 57 -15.27 2.02 -3.52
C ARG A 57 -16.49 1.41 -2.88
N GLN A 58 -17.68 1.80 -3.33
CA GLN A 58 -18.94 1.34 -2.75
C GLN A 58 -19.11 -0.18 -2.89
N GLU A 59 -18.81 -0.75 -4.05
CA GLU A 59 -18.89 -2.19 -4.29
C GLU A 59 -17.91 -2.98 -3.40
N ALA A 60 -16.65 -2.51 -3.31
CA ALA A 60 -15.66 -3.13 -2.43
C ALA A 60 -16.07 -3.06 -0.95
N VAL A 61 -16.60 -1.91 -0.50
CA VAL A 61 -17.12 -1.72 0.87
C VAL A 61 -18.25 -2.70 1.16
N ARG A 62 -19.24 -2.85 0.26
CA ARG A 62 -20.35 -3.80 0.47
C ARG A 62 -19.85 -5.24 0.60
N VAL A 63 -18.91 -5.68 -0.23
CA VAL A 63 -18.30 -7.02 -0.12
C VAL A 63 -17.56 -7.17 1.21
N ILE A 64 -16.75 -6.17 1.59
CA ILE A 64 -15.99 -6.19 2.85
C ILE A 64 -16.90 -6.27 4.08
N HIS A 65 -18.09 -5.66 4.04
CA HIS A 65 -19.06 -5.71 5.14
C HIS A 65 -20.07 -6.87 5.02
N GLY A 66 -19.93 -7.76 4.05
CA GLY A 66 -20.82 -8.92 3.87
C GLY A 66 -22.23 -8.55 3.37
N GLN A 67 -22.37 -7.38 2.74
CA GLN A 67 -23.64 -6.86 2.21
C GLN A 67 -23.84 -7.18 0.71
N ASP A 68 -22.81 -7.75 0.08
CA ASP A 68 -22.77 -8.14 -1.34
C ASP A 68 -21.96 -9.44 -1.39
N ASP A 69 -22.54 -10.51 -1.93
CA ASP A 69 -22.00 -11.87 -1.92
C ASP A 69 -21.00 -12.13 -3.06
N ARG A 70 -20.80 -11.15 -3.94
CA ARG A 70 -19.76 -11.19 -4.98
C ARG A 70 -18.37 -11.23 -4.36
N LEU A 71 -17.42 -11.83 -5.09
CA LEU A 71 -16.02 -11.86 -4.68
C LEU A 71 -15.28 -10.60 -5.15
N LEU A 72 -14.66 -9.87 -4.21
CA LEU A 72 -13.74 -8.78 -4.53
C LEU A 72 -12.41 -9.35 -5.04
N VAL A 73 -12.06 -9.02 -6.28
CA VAL A 73 -10.86 -9.53 -6.97
C VAL A 73 -9.95 -8.38 -7.36
N ILE A 74 -8.78 -8.33 -6.72
CA ILE A 74 -7.69 -7.40 -7.07
C ILE A 74 -6.70 -8.14 -7.98
N VAL A 75 -6.67 -7.80 -9.28
CA VAL A 75 -5.88 -8.55 -10.27
C VAL A 75 -5.14 -7.62 -11.24
N GLY A 76 -3.91 -7.98 -11.58
CA GLY A 76 -3.06 -7.19 -12.49
C GLY A 76 -1.56 -7.44 -12.30
N PRO A 77 -0.71 -6.67 -12.98
CA PRO A 77 0.74 -6.82 -12.91
C PRO A 77 1.29 -6.60 -11.49
N CYS A 78 2.42 -7.26 -11.17
CA CYS A 78 3.08 -7.11 -9.86
C CYS A 78 3.49 -5.65 -9.61
N SER A 79 4.07 -5.01 -10.63
CA SER A 79 4.37 -3.58 -10.68
C SER A 79 4.29 -3.10 -12.13
N ILE A 80 3.73 -1.92 -12.36
CA ILE A 80 3.65 -1.30 -13.68
C ILE A 80 4.97 -0.60 -13.96
N HIS A 81 5.61 -0.95 -15.07
CA HIS A 81 6.79 -0.28 -15.61
C HIS A 81 6.55 0.29 -17.02
N ASP A 82 5.53 -0.21 -17.72
CA ASP A 82 5.12 0.23 -19.04
C ASP A 82 3.64 0.66 -19.00
N PRO A 83 3.35 1.98 -19.09
CA PRO A 83 1.98 2.49 -19.11
C PRO A 83 1.14 1.98 -20.28
N GLU A 84 1.71 1.76 -21.46
CA GLU A 84 0.95 1.30 -22.64
C GLU A 84 0.53 -0.15 -22.47
N ALA A 85 1.43 -1.02 -22.00
CA ALA A 85 1.07 -2.40 -21.66
C ALA A 85 0.01 -2.46 -20.54
N ALA A 86 0.06 -1.53 -19.58
CA ALA A 86 -0.96 -1.44 -18.54
C ALA A 86 -2.33 -1.03 -19.09
N ARG A 87 -2.38 -0.05 -20.02
CA ARG A 87 -3.63 0.33 -20.72
C ARG A 87 -4.20 -0.83 -21.54
N ASP A 88 -3.35 -1.56 -22.26
CA ASP A 88 -3.77 -2.74 -23.01
C ASP A 88 -4.33 -3.84 -22.10
N TYR A 89 -3.66 -4.13 -20.98
CA TYR A 89 -4.15 -5.06 -19.97
C TYR A 89 -5.51 -4.62 -19.41
N ALA A 90 -5.66 -3.33 -19.10
CA ALA A 90 -6.89 -2.77 -18.56
C ALA A 90 -8.09 -2.94 -19.51
N ARG A 91 -7.89 -2.67 -20.81
CA ARG A 91 -8.93 -2.87 -21.84
C ARG A 91 -9.36 -4.33 -21.91
N ARG A 92 -8.41 -5.27 -21.98
CA ARG A 92 -8.69 -6.72 -22.04
C ARG A 92 -9.39 -7.22 -20.77
N LEU A 93 -8.96 -6.74 -19.60
CA LEU A 93 -9.57 -7.11 -18.31
C LEU A 93 -11.01 -6.61 -18.23
N LYS A 94 -11.27 -5.36 -18.64
CA LYS A 94 -12.62 -4.81 -18.70
C LYS A 94 -13.52 -5.64 -19.62
N GLU A 95 -13.09 -5.90 -20.85
CA GLU A 95 -13.87 -6.66 -21.83
C GLU A 95 -14.23 -8.05 -21.29
N ALA A 96 -13.26 -8.77 -20.72
CA ALA A 96 -13.50 -10.09 -20.14
C ALA A 96 -14.42 -10.04 -18.92
N TYR A 97 -14.26 -9.04 -18.05
CA TYR A 97 -15.08 -8.83 -16.87
C TYR A 97 -16.55 -8.62 -17.24
N GLU A 98 -16.83 -7.67 -18.15
CA GLU A 98 -18.18 -7.33 -18.57
C GLU A 98 -18.88 -8.48 -19.28
N ALA A 99 -18.13 -9.27 -20.07
CA ALA A 99 -18.68 -10.36 -20.85
C ALA A 99 -18.99 -11.62 -20.01
N ARG A 100 -18.27 -11.86 -18.90
CA ARG A 100 -18.29 -13.18 -18.23
C ARG A 100 -18.44 -13.17 -16.72
N TRP A 101 -18.01 -12.12 -16.02
CA TRP A 101 -17.76 -12.22 -14.58
C TRP A 101 -18.45 -11.16 -13.72
N LYS A 102 -19.08 -10.16 -14.33
CA LYS A 102 -19.69 -9.01 -13.64
C LYS A 102 -20.73 -9.37 -12.57
N ASP A 103 -21.44 -10.47 -12.74
CA ASP A 103 -22.53 -10.87 -11.83
C ASP A 103 -22.00 -11.54 -10.56
N GLY A 104 -20.81 -12.15 -10.61
CA GLY A 104 -20.21 -12.86 -9.47
C GLY A 104 -19.00 -12.18 -8.85
N LEU A 105 -18.37 -11.22 -9.55
CA LEU A 105 -17.13 -10.58 -9.11
C LEU A 105 -17.25 -9.05 -9.06
N VAL A 106 -16.55 -8.46 -8.09
CA VAL A 106 -16.16 -7.04 -8.10
C VAL A 106 -14.69 -6.99 -8.50
N VAL A 107 -14.40 -6.66 -9.76
CA VAL A 107 -13.02 -6.62 -10.27
C VAL A 107 -12.44 -5.22 -10.15
N VAL A 108 -11.26 -5.14 -9.52
CA VAL A 108 -10.45 -3.92 -9.42
C VAL A 108 -9.05 -4.21 -9.96
N MET A 109 -8.57 -3.42 -10.89
CA MET A 109 -7.24 -3.62 -11.48
C MET A 109 -6.14 -3.25 -10.48
N ARG A 110 -5.20 -4.16 -10.27
CA ARG A 110 -3.97 -3.89 -9.53
C ARG A 110 -3.06 -2.95 -10.34
N ALA A 111 -2.82 -1.74 -9.82
CA ALA A 111 -1.98 -0.72 -10.44
C ALA A 111 -0.88 -0.23 -9.48
N TYR A 112 0.09 -1.11 -9.19
CA TYR A 112 1.17 -0.81 -8.23
C TYR A 112 2.38 -0.25 -8.98
N PHE A 113 2.93 0.88 -8.51
CA PHE A 113 4.05 1.54 -9.20
C PHE A 113 5.42 1.12 -8.69
N GLU A 114 5.50 0.62 -7.46
CA GLU A 114 6.76 0.21 -6.84
C GLU A 114 6.60 -1.15 -6.14
N LYS A 115 7.72 -1.83 -5.97
CA LYS A 115 7.84 -3.01 -5.12
C LYS A 115 8.84 -2.71 -4.00
N PRO A 116 8.47 -2.78 -2.72
CA PRO A 116 9.42 -2.55 -1.64
C PRO A 116 10.52 -3.63 -1.63
N ARG A 117 11.78 -3.20 -1.78
CA ARG A 117 12.98 -4.06 -1.83
C ARG A 117 13.95 -3.72 -0.69
N THR A 118 14.57 -4.76 -0.13
CA THR A 118 15.71 -4.65 0.80
C THR A 118 17.06 -4.71 0.07
N THR A 119 17.05 -5.02 -1.23
CA THR A 119 18.25 -5.04 -2.09
C THR A 119 18.18 -3.91 -3.12
N VAL A 120 19.33 -3.47 -3.62
CA VAL A 120 19.43 -2.48 -4.69
C VAL A 120 18.76 -3.04 -5.96
N GLY A 121 17.98 -2.19 -6.64
CA GLY A 121 17.24 -2.51 -7.85
C GLY A 121 16.29 -1.37 -8.21
N TRP A 122 15.59 -1.51 -9.34
CA TRP A 122 14.62 -0.52 -9.83
C TRP A 122 13.59 -0.13 -8.75
N LYS A 123 13.37 1.17 -8.60
CA LYS A 123 12.59 1.79 -7.51
C LYS A 123 11.12 2.05 -7.87
N GLY A 124 10.68 1.57 -9.03
CA GLY A 124 9.31 1.74 -9.48
C GLY A 124 9.12 2.94 -10.42
N LEU A 125 7.96 2.97 -11.09
CA LEU A 125 7.65 3.92 -12.16
C LEU A 125 7.59 5.37 -11.68
N ILE A 126 7.11 5.61 -10.46
CA ILE A 126 7.09 6.95 -9.89
C ILE A 126 8.53 7.44 -9.66
N ASN A 127 9.37 6.62 -9.04
CA ASN A 127 10.74 7.02 -8.72
C ASN A 127 11.62 7.12 -9.96
N ASP A 128 11.60 6.11 -10.84
CA ASP A 128 12.53 5.97 -11.96
C ASP A 128 11.77 5.56 -13.24
N PRO A 129 11.05 6.50 -13.89
CA PRO A 129 10.15 6.19 -15.00
C PRO A 129 10.86 5.73 -16.28
N ASN A 130 12.15 6.03 -16.44
CA ASN A 130 12.94 5.63 -17.61
C ASN A 130 13.70 4.31 -17.41
N LEU A 131 13.67 3.73 -16.20
CA LEU A 131 14.43 2.54 -15.82
C LEU A 131 15.96 2.71 -15.99
N ASP A 132 16.47 3.94 -15.83
CA ASP A 132 17.87 4.31 -16.07
C ASP A 132 18.55 4.88 -14.80
N GLY A 133 17.85 4.94 -13.68
CA GLY A 133 18.36 5.47 -12.42
C GLY A 133 18.45 7.00 -12.39
N THR A 134 17.76 7.72 -13.28
CA THR A 134 17.75 9.20 -13.30
C THR A 134 16.83 9.84 -12.26
N PHE A 135 15.98 9.05 -11.61
CA PHE A 135 15.08 9.50 -10.53
C PHE A 135 14.16 10.69 -10.89
N GLN A 136 13.57 10.68 -12.09
CA GLN A 136 12.67 11.76 -12.55
C GLN A 136 11.29 11.70 -11.88
N ILE A 137 11.23 11.90 -10.55
CA ILE A 137 10.02 11.71 -9.72
C ILE A 137 8.84 12.56 -10.21
N ASN A 138 9.07 13.85 -10.50
CA ASN A 138 8.03 14.73 -11.03
C ASN A 138 7.39 14.15 -12.31
N ARG A 139 8.19 13.63 -13.23
CA ARG A 139 7.69 12.98 -14.44
C ARG A 139 6.97 11.67 -14.13
N GLY A 140 7.51 10.87 -13.22
CA GLY A 140 6.88 9.62 -12.78
C GLY A 140 5.50 9.84 -12.16
N LEU A 141 5.31 10.92 -11.39
CA LEU A 141 4.00 11.32 -10.85
C LEU A 141 2.99 11.66 -11.94
N HIS A 142 3.38 12.42 -12.97
CA HIS A 142 2.52 12.71 -14.12
C HIS A 142 2.11 11.43 -14.87
N ILE A 143 3.07 10.55 -15.14
CA ILE A 143 2.82 9.28 -15.83
C ILE A 143 1.86 8.41 -15.01
N ALA A 144 2.13 8.25 -13.71
CA ALA A 144 1.29 7.46 -12.83
C ALA A 144 -0.13 8.01 -12.75
N ARG A 145 -0.30 9.32 -12.54
CA ARG A 145 -1.61 9.96 -12.43
C ARG A 145 -2.42 9.83 -13.72
N GLN A 146 -1.81 10.14 -14.88
CA GLN A 146 -2.48 10.01 -16.17
C GLN A 146 -2.92 8.56 -16.41
N LEU A 147 -2.05 7.59 -16.13
CA LEU A 147 -2.40 6.17 -16.32
C LEU A 147 -3.60 5.75 -15.45
N LEU A 148 -3.67 6.18 -14.19
CA LEU A 148 -4.80 5.87 -13.32
C LEU A 148 -6.08 6.55 -13.79
N ILE A 149 -6.00 7.79 -14.31
CA ILE A 149 -7.14 8.46 -14.96
C ILE A 149 -7.61 7.62 -16.13
N ASP A 150 -6.74 7.28 -17.08
CA ASP A 150 -7.08 6.52 -18.29
C ASP A 150 -7.77 5.18 -17.96
N ILE A 151 -7.27 4.44 -16.97
CA ILE A 151 -7.85 3.15 -16.56
C ILE A 151 -9.24 3.34 -15.94
N ASN A 152 -9.43 4.35 -15.08
CA ASN A 152 -10.74 4.64 -14.51
C ASN A 152 -11.72 5.14 -15.58
N GLU A 153 -11.27 5.94 -16.55
CA GLU A 153 -12.09 6.47 -17.64
C GLU A 153 -12.67 5.38 -18.53
N ILE A 154 -11.89 4.34 -18.82
CA ILE A 154 -12.42 3.21 -19.58
C ILE A 154 -13.45 2.40 -18.79
N GLY A 155 -13.65 2.63 -17.48
CA GLY A 155 -14.69 1.97 -16.70
C GLY A 155 -14.18 0.99 -15.63
N LEU A 156 -12.85 0.86 -15.47
CA LEU A 156 -12.22 -0.13 -14.61
C LEU A 156 -11.64 0.54 -13.34
N PRO A 157 -12.13 0.23 -12.13
CA PRO A 157 -11.56 0.79 -10.91
C PRO A 157 -10.15 0.24 -10.66
N VAL A 158 -9.31 1.00 -9.96
CA VAL A 158 -7.91 0.65 -9.68
C VAL A 158 -7.60 0.51 -8.19
N ALA A 159 -6.63 -0.35 -7.89
CA ALA A 159 -6.12 -0.66 -6.57
C ALA A 159 -4.61 -0.38 -6.50
N CYS A 160 -4.14 0.27 -5.42
CA CYS A 160 -2.73 0.55 -5.20
C CYS A 160 -2.24 0.13 -3.81
N GLU A 161 -0.96 -0.20 -3.69
CA GLU A 161 -0.29 -0.33 -2.38
C GLU A 161 0.20 1.05 -1.93
N VAL A 162 -0.06 1.38 -0.67
CA VAL A 162 0.37 2.64 -0.06
C VAL A 162 1.70 2.38 0.64
N LEU A 163 2.78 2.87 0.02
CA LEU A 163 4.17 2.57 0.41
C LEU A 163 4.83 3.66 1.25
N ASP A 164 4.33 4.89 1.14
CA ASP A 164 4.80 6.07 1.84
C ASP A 164 3.62 6.98 2.19
N THR A 165 3.90 8.03 2.98
CA THR A 165 2.88 8.94 3.53
C THR A 165 2.68 10.22 2.72
N ILE A 166 3.38 10.39 1.60
CA ILE A 166 3.36 11.60 0.76
C ILE A 166 2.64 11.31 -0.57
N SER A 167 3.01 10.23 -1.27
CA SER A 167 2.44 9.87 -2.59
C SER A 167 0.91 9.77 -2.63
N PRO A 168 0.18 9.40 -1.54
CA PRO A 168 -1.28 9.39 -1.56
C PRO A 168 -1.90 10.76 -1.83
N GLN A 169 -1.25 11.87 -1.47
CA GLN A 169 -1.77 13.21 -1.76
C GLN A 169 -1.85 13.50 -3.27
N TYR A 170 -1.07 12.78 -4.08
CA TYR A 170 -1.01 12.94 -5.53
C TYR A 170 -1.96 12.03 -6.30
N LEU A 171 -2.33 10.89 -5.72
CA LEU A 171 -2.91 9.77 -6.47
C LEU A 171 -4.11 9.09 -5.79
N SER A 172 -4.31 9.28 -4.48
CA SER A 172 -5.32 8.51 -3.73
C SER A 172 -6.77 8.85 -4.09
N ASP A 173 -7.00 10.02 -4.69
CA ASP A 173 -8.29 10.41 -5.28
C ASP A 173 -8.72 9.46 -6.41
N LEU A 174 -7.78 8.75 -7.03
CA LEU A 174 -8.00 7.81 -8.14
C LEU A 174 -8.15 6.35 -7.71
N TYR A 175 -7.96 6.02 -6.43
CA TYR A 175 -8.00 4.64 -5.95
C TYR A 175 -9.41 4.22 -5.52
N ALA A 176 -9.81 3.02 -5.91
CA ALA A 176 -11.03 2.37 -5.43
C ALA A 176 -10.78 1.44 -4.22
N TRP A 177 -9.55 0.97 -4.04
CA TRP A 177 -9.13 0.12 -2.94
C TRP A 177 -7.62 0.29 -2.67
N GLY A 178 -7.19 0.13 -1.42
CA GLY A 178 -5.80 0.25 -1.00
C GLY A 178 -5.23 -1.00 -0.32
N ALA A 179 -3.92 -1.21 -0.41
CA ALA A 179 -3.21 -2.20 0.40
C ALA A 179 -2.14 -1.54 1.27
N ILE A 180 -1.96 -2.08 2.48
CA ILE A 180 -0.74 -1.89 3.26
C ILE A 180 0.10 -3.16 3.21
N GLY A 181 1.35 -2.97 2.79
CA GLY A 181 2.35 -4.01 2.68
C GLY A 181 2.68 -4.65 4.02
N ALA A 182 3.06 -5.92 4.02
CA ALA A 182 3.38 -6.64 5.25
C ALA A 182 4.58 -6.09 6.03
N ARG A 183 5.40 -5.22 5.42
CA ARG A 183 6.52 -4.53 6.08
C ARG A 183 6.12 -3.19 6.69
N THR A 184 4.96 -2.67 6.31
CA THR A 184 4.42 -1.38 6.77
C THR A 184 3.13 -1.53 7.58
N THR A 185 2.54 -2.73 7.65
CA THR A 185 1.39 -3.04 8.53
C THR A 185 1.64 -2.67 10.01
N GLU A 186 2.87 -2.80 10.49
CA GLU A 186 3.26 -2.43 11.86
C GLU A 186 3.61 -0.95 12.03
N SER A 187 3.74 -0.21 10.93
CA SER A 187 4.13 1.20 10.96
C SER A 187 2.98 2.06 11.48
N GLN A 188 3.22 2.78 12.57
CA GLN A 188 2.27 3.74 13.13
C GLN A 188 1.88 4.80 12.09
N LEU A 189 2.85 5.35 11.35
CA LEU A 189 2.61 6.36 10.31
C LEU A 189 1.66 5.87 9.21
N HIS A 190 1.75 4.58 8.84
CA HIS A 190 0.85 4.00 7.85
C HIS A 190 -0.55 3.77 8.42
N ARG A 191 -0.67 3.36 9.70
CA ARG A 191 -1.98 3.19 10.36
C ARG A 191 -2.71 4.52 10.51
N GLU A 192 -1.99 5.55 10.91
CA GLU A 192 -2.47 6.94 10.98
C GLU A 192 -2.92 7.44 9.61
N LEU A 193 -2.09 7.25 8.57
CA LEU A 193 -2.47 7.59 7.19
C LEU A 193 -3.75 6.88 6.73
N VAL A 194 -3.84 5.56 6.94
CA VAL A 194 -4.99 4.74 6.52
C VAL A 194 -6.29 5.21 7.17
N SER A 195 -6.22 5.70 8.41
CA SER A 195 -7.39 6.25 9.10
C SER A 195 -8.03 7.46 8.41
N GLY A 196 -7.33 8.11 7.48
CA GLY A 196 -7.82 9.23 6.67
C GLY A 196 -8.06 8.90 5.19
N LEU A 197 -7.77 7.67 4.74
CA LEU A 197 -7.94 7.29 3.35
C LEU A 197 -9.43 7.07 3.00
N SER A 198 -9.84 7.53 1.81
CA SER A 198 -11.25 7.56 1.38
C SER A 198 -11.76 6.26 0.74
N MET A 199 -10.97 5.19 0.79
CA MET A 199 -11.29 3.91 0.16
C MET A 199 -11.05 2.77 1.16
N PRO A 200 -11.63 1.58 0.93
CA PRO A 200 -11.33 0.40 1.74
C PRO A 200 -9.85 0.02 1.65
N VAL A 201 -9.28 -0.44 2.77
CA VAL A 201 -7.85 -0.81 2.84
C VAL A 201 -7.65 -2.18 3.46
N GLY A 202 -6.88 -3.03 2.77
CA GLY A 202 -6.45 -4.32 3.27
C GLY A 202 -5.07 -4.28 3.92
N PHE A 203 -4.93 -4.83 5.13
CA PHE A 203 -3.65 -4.99 5.80
C PHE A 203 -3.11 -6.41 5.60
N LYS A 204 -1.92 -6.55 5.01
CA LYS A 204 -1.26 -7.86 4.87
C LYS A 204 -0.80 -8.39 6.23
N ASN A 205 -0.96 -9.70 6.44
CA ASN A 205 -0.35 -10.40 7.56
C ASN A 205 1.18 -10.27 7.55
N SER A 206 1.80 -10.47 8.72
CA SER A 206 3.26 -10.34 8.90
C SER A 206 4.04 -11.29 7.99
N THR A 207 5.33 -11.05 7.77
CA THR A 207 6.20 -11.96 7.01
C THR A 207 6.28 -13.37 7.59
N ASP A 208 5.98 -13.53 8.88
CA ASP A 208 6.00 -14.83 9.56
C ASP A 208 4.64 -15.56 9.47
N GLY A 209 3.63 -14.91 8.89
CA GLY A 209 2.29 -15.50 8.68
C GLY A 209 1.28 -15.18 9.77
N GLY A 210 1.63 -14.34 10.75
CA GLY A 210 0.74 -13.97 11.85
C GLY A 210 -0.18 -12.81 11.47
N ILE A 211 -1.48 -12.91 11.82
CA ILE A 211 -2.46 -11.86 11.53
C ILE A 211 -2.56 -10.79 12.63
N GLY A 212 -1.99 -11.02 13.83
CA GLY A 212 -2.13 -10.11 14.97
C GLY A 212 -1.77 -8.66 14.63
N VAL A 213 -0.69 -8.45 13.88
CA VAL A 213 -0.25 -7.12 13.44
C VAL A 213 -1.23 -6.44 12.50
N ALA A 214 -1.96 -7.22 11.69
CA ALA A 214 -3.01 -6.73 10.81
C ALA A 214 -4.29 -6.43 11.60
N VAL A 215 -4.64 -7.25 12.59
CA VAL A 215 -5.75 -6.97 13.52
C VAL A 215 -5.51 -5.69 14.31
N ASP A 216 -4.30 -5.50 14.84
CA ASP A 216 -3.90 -4.26 15.52
C ASP A 216 -3.96 -3.06 14.59
N ALA A 217 -3.52 -3.22 13.33
CA ALA A 217 -3.59 -2.16 12.34
C ALA A 217 -5.04 -1.78 11.98
N ILE A 218 -5.94 -2.75 11.88
CA ILE A 218 -7.38 -2.51 11.69
C ILE A 218 -7.94 -1.72 12.87
N ARG A 219 -7.69 -2.19 14.10
CA ARG A 219 -8.18 -1.53 15.33
C ARG A 219 -7.65 -0.10 15.44
N ALA A 220 -6.38 0.12 15.13
CA ALA A 220 -5.77 1.45 15.19
C ALA A 220 -6.34 2.36 14.11
N SER A 221 -6.37 1.90 12.86
CA SER A 221 -6.76 2.74 11.71
C SER A 221 -8.26 3.02 11.66
N SER A 222 -9.09 2.27 12.40
CA SER A 222 -10.51 2.56 12.56
C SER A 222 -10.81 3.69 13.54
N GLN A 223 -9.80 4.27 14.19
CA GLN A 223 -9.95 5.37 15.16
C GLN A 223 -9.47 6.70 14.58
N PRO A 224 -9.94 7.84 15.13
CA PRO A 224 -9.38 9.16 14.83
C PRO A 224 -7.90 9.28 15.20
N HIS A 225 -7.11 9.96 14.37
CA HIS A 225 -5.71 10.29 14.64
C HIS A 225 -5.40 11.77 14.38
N ALA A 226 -4.27 12.23 14.90
CA ALA A 226 -3.64 13.49 14.52
C ALA A 226 -2.14 13.29 14.32
N PHE A 227 -1.62 13.60 13.13
CA PHE A 227 -0.22 13.32 12.78
C PHE A 227 0.35 14.37 11.81
N MET A 228 1.68 14.36 11.64
CA MET A 228 2.36 15.24 10.68
C MET A 228 2.21 14.68 9.26
N GLY A 229 1.68 15.49 8.35
CA GLY A 229 1.51 15.16 6.93
C GLY A 229 1.81 16.35 6.03
N VAL A 230 1.39 16.25 4.77
CA VAL A 230 1.55 17.33 3.78
C VAL A 230 0.20 17.75 3.22
N THR A 231 0.00 19.05 3.00
CA THR A 231 -1.20 19.59 2.36
C THR A 231 -1.13 19.42 0.84
N ASN A 232 -2.25 19.68 0.15
CA ASN A 232 -2.27 19.73 -1.31
C ASN A 232 -1.36 20.81 -1.91
N GLN A 233 -0.98 21.83 -1.13
CA GLN A 233 0.00 22.85 -1.54
C GLN A 233 1.45 22.39 -1.36
N GLY A 234 1.69 21.18 -0.84
CA GLY A 234 3.04 20.65 -0.57
C GLY A 234 3.66 21.17 0.72
N LEU A 235 2.86 21.73 1.64
CA LEU A 235 3.34 22.25 2.93
C LEU A 235 3.14 21.24 4.05
N ALA A 236 4.05 21.23 5.03
CA ALA A 236 3.86 20.43 6.24
C ALA A 236 2.58 20.87 6.99
N SER A 237 1.85 19.91 7.55
CA SER A 237 0.58 20.15 8.25
C SER A 237 0.30 19.12 9.35
N ILE A 238 -0.61 19.49 10.26
CA ILE A 238 -1.23 18.54 11.18
C ILE A 238 -2.48 18.00 10.50
N VAL A 239 -2.45 16.73 10.11
CA VAL A 239 -3.58 16.01 9.54
C VAL A 239 -4.40 15.42 10.67
N LYS A 240 -5.71 15.64 10.66
CA LYS A 240 -6.66 15.03 11.60
C LYS A 240 -7.63 14.15 10.84
N THR A 241 -7.82 12.92 11.30
CA THR A 241 -8.63 11.91 10.61
C THR A 241 -9.78 11.43 11.50
N ALA A 242 -10.81 10.87 10.89
CA ALA A 242 -11.99 10.36 11.60
C ALA A 242 -11.90 8.86 11.93
N GLY A 243 -10.93 8.15 11.36
CA GLY A 243 -10.92 6.69 11.36
C GLY A 243 -11.51 6.13 10.06
N ASN A 244 -10.96 5.01 9.61
CA ASN A 244 -11.44 4.30 8.43
C ASN A 244 -12.18 3.02 8.87
N PRO A 245 -13.50 2.91 8.68
CA PRO A 245 -14.26 1.73 9.06
C PRO A 245 -14.08 0.56 8.07
N ASP A 246 -13.60 0.82 6.86
CA ASP A 246 -13.65 -0.09 5.71
C ASP A 246 -12.35 -0.89 5.56
N LEU A 247 -11.99 -1.63 6.60
CA LEU A 247 -10.70 -2.32 6.72
C LEU A 247 -10.86 -3.83 6.80
N HIS A 248 -9.90 -4.56 6.22
CA HIS A 248 -9.88 -6.02 6.25
C HIS A 248 -8.46 -6.60 6.27
N ILE A 249 -8.36 -7.92 6.49
CA ILE A 249 -7.09 -8.65 6.49
C ILE A 249 -6.77 -9.16 5.08
N ILE A 250 -5.48 -9.21 4.72
CA ILE A 250 -4.97 -9.91 3.54
C ILE A 250 -4.05 -11.05 3.97
N HIS A 251 -4.46 -12.29 3.66
CA HIS A 251 -3.66 -13.51 3.78
C HIS A 251 -2.69 -13.61 2.60
N ARG A 252 -1.38 -13.68 2.87
CA ARG A 252 -0.34 -13.71 1.82
C ARG A 252 0.75 -14.76 2.06
N GLY A 253 0.49 -15.72 2.94
CA GLY A 253 1.42 -16.72 3.46
C GLY A 253 2.44 -16.13 4.42
N GLY A 254 3.46 -16.91 4.75
CA GLY A 254 4.57 -16.47 5.59
C GLY A 254 5.63 -17.55 5.73
N LYS A 255 6.59 -17.35 6.65
CA LYS A 255 7.63 -18.37 6.94
C LYS A 255 7.04 -19.71 7.41
N ARG A 256 5.85 -19.68 8.02
CA ARG A 256 5.12 -20.88 8.48
C ARG A 256 4.41 -21.65 7.35
N GLY A 257 4.44 -21.13 6.12
CA GLY A 257 3.81 -21.74 4.95
C GLY A 257 2.69 -20.89 4.37
N THR A 258 1.82 -21.56 3.62
CA THR A 258 0.63 -20.97 3.00
C THR A 258 -0.46 -20.75 4.04
N ASN A 259 -1.36 -19.80 3.80
CA ASN A 259 -2.52 -19.54 4.66
C ASN A 259 -3.80 -19.23 3.85
N PHE A 260 -3.92 -19.81 2.65
CA PHE A 260 -5.11 -19.68 1.81
C PHE A 260 -6.17 -20.76 2.10
N ASP A 261 -5.81 -21.83 2.81
CA ASP A 261 -6.68 -22.96 3.11
C ASP A 261 -7.78 -22.60 4.11
N ALA A 262 -8.88 -23.36 4.07
CA ALA A 262 -10.06 -23.12 4.90
C ALA A 262 -9.75 -23.09 6.41
N GLN A 263 -8.84 -23.96 6.88
CA GLN A 263 -8.47 -24.00 8.31
C GLN A 263 -7.78 -22.71 8.73
N SER A 264 -6.84 -22.22 7.93
CA SER A 264 -6.15 -20.95 8.14
C SER A 264 -7.13 -19.76 8.13
N VAL A 265 -8.10 -19.77 7.22
CA VAL A 265 -9.15 -18.73 7.12
C VAL A 265 -10.03 -18.73 8.36
N GLU A 266 -10.57 -19.87 8.78
CA GLU A 266 -11.45 -19.96 9.95
C GLU A 266 -10.74 -19.59 11.26
N ALA A 267 -9.49 -20.02 11.43
CA ALA A 267 -8.68 -19.59 12.58
C ALA A 267 -8.50 -18.07 12.63
N SER A 268 -8.27 -17.45 11.46
CA SER A 268 -8.05 -16.00 11.35
C SER A 268 -9.34 -15.20 11.55
N LYS A 269 -10.49 -15.72 11.10
CA LYS A 269 -11.81 -15.14 11.42
C LYS A 269 -12.06 -15.16 12.93
N ALA A 270 -11.82 -16.31 13.58
CA ALA A 270 -12.00 -16.44 15.03
C ALA A 270 -11.10 -15.45 15.79
N ASP A 271 -9.83 -15.31 15.41
CA ASP A 271 -8.90 -14.38 16.05
C ASP A 271 -9.26 -12.91 15.82
N LEU A 272 -9.74 -12.54 14.63
CA LEU A 272 -10.26 -11.21 14.36
C LEU A 272 -11.47 -10.88 15.25
N LEU A 273 -12.44 -11.79 15.33
CA LEU A 273 -13.67 -11.60 16.11
C LEU A 273 -13.43 -11.57 17.63
N LYS A 274 -12.37 -12.22 18.14
CA LYS A 274 -11.96 -12.07 19.56
C LYS A 274 -11.60 -10.63 19.91
N THR A 275 -11.02 -9.89 18.96
CA THR A 275 -10.55 -8.52 19.20
C THR A 275 -11.58 -7.47 18.74
N LEU A 276 -12.33 -7.78 17.68
CA LEU A 276 -13.27 -6.87 17.02
C LEU A 276 -14.59 -7.62 16.73
N PRO A 277 -15.42 -7.88 17.77
CA PRO A 277 -16.58 -8.78 17.67
C PRO A 277 -17.70 -8.25 16.75
N ASP A 278 -17.81 -6.92 16.60
CA ASP A 278 -18.89 -6.30 15.82
C ASP A 278 -18.58 -6.19 14.31
N ARG A 279 -17.43 -6.72 13.85
CA ARG A 279 -17.02 -6.63 12.44
C ARG A 279 -17.40 -7.87 11.65
N HIS A 280 -17.76 -7.69 10.39
CA HIS A 280 -17.78 -8.78 9.42
C HIS A 280 -16.34 -9.26 9.15
N PRO A 281 -15.99 -10.55 9.35
CA PRO A 281 -14.62 -11.02 9.32
C PRO A 281 -14.14 -11.31 7.89
N SER A 282 -14.11 -10.27 7.05
CA SER A 282 -13.66 -10.37 5.66
C SER A 282 -12.15 -10.59 5.57
N ILE A 283 -11.76 -11.61 4.81
CA ILE A 283 -10.36 -11.96 4.56
C ILE A 283 -10.15 -12.04 3.05
N MET A 284 -9.25 -11.20 2.55
CA MET A 284 -8.75 -11.31 1.18
C MET A 284 -7.57 -12.30 1.15
N ILE A 285 -7.51 -13.11 0.10
CA ILE A 285 -6.44 -14.10 -0.06
C ILE A 285 -5.56 -13.69 -1.26
N ASP A 286 -4.33 -13.30 -0.98
CA ASP A 286 -3.27 -13.14 -1.97
C ASP A 286 -2.78 -14.53 -2.39
N VAL A 287 -3.14 -14.96 -3.59
CA VAL A 287 -2.75 -16.25 -4.17
C VAL A 287 -1.28 -16.29 -4.63
N SER A 288 -0.58 -15.15 -4.60
CA SER A 288 0.81 -14.98 -5.01
C SER A 288 1.75 -15.04 -3.79
N HIS A 289 2.91 -14.37 -3.87
CA HIS A 289 3.87 -14.19 -2.78
C HIS A 289 4.14 -15.46 -1.96
N GLY A 290 3.94 -15.43 -0.64
CA GLY A 290 4.21 -16.58 0.24
C GLY A 290 3.28 -17.75 -0.05
N ASN A 291 2.02 -17.48 -0.37
CA ASN A 291 1.01 -18.49 -0.71
C ASN A 291 1.34 -19.27 -1.99
N SER A 292 2.04 -18.64 -2.93
CA SER A 292 2.53 -19.32 -4.15
C SER A 292 3.90 -19.98 -3.99
N ASN A 293 4.53 -19.89 -2.82
CA ASN A 293 5.96 -20.19 -2.63
C ASN A 293 6.87 -19.41 -3.59
N LYS A 294 6.47 -18.18 -3.95
CA LYS A 294 7.12 -17.33 -4.95
C LYS A 294 7.22 -17.95 -6.36
N ASP A 295 6.36 -18.90 -6.67
CA ASP A 295 6.24 -19.50 -8.00
C ASP A 295 4.88 -19.17 -8.60
N PHE A 296 4.87 -18.35 -9.65
CA PHE A 296 3.64 -17.87 -10.27
C PHE A 296 2.73 -19.01 -10.78
N ARG A 297 3.31 -20.18 -11.08
CA ARG A 297 2.59 -21.37 -11.56
C ARG A 297 1.70 -22.00 -10.47
N ASN A 298 1.92 -21.63 -9.20
CA ASN A 298 1.10 -22.10 -8.07
C ASN A 298 -0.12 -21.21 -7.79
N GLN A 299 -0.24 -20.03 -8.41
CA GLN A 299 -1.40 -19.16 -8.18
C GLN A 299 -2.74 -19.82 -8.55
N PRO A 300 -2.86 -20.57 -9.68
CA PRO A 300 -4.09 -21.30 -9.98
C PRO A 300 -4.46 -22.33 -8.92
N LYS A 301 -3.49 -23.00 -8.29
CA LYS A 301 -3.75 -24.01 -7.24
C LYS A 301 -4.44 -23.39 -6.02
N ALA A 302 -3.94 -22.23 -5.56
CA ALA A 302 -4.57 -21.49 -4.46
C ALA A 302 -5.96 -20.98 -4.87
N THR A 303 -6.12 -20.52 -6.11
CA THR A 303 -7.40 -20.06 -6.65
C THR A 303 -8.43 -21.18 -6.70
N GLU A 304 -8.04 -22.39 -7.15
CA GLU A 304 -8.89 -23.58 -7.17
C GLU A 304 -9.31 -24.00 -5.77
N ASP A 305 -8.42 -23.91 -4.77
CA ASP A 305 -8.76 -24.23 -3.38
C ASP A 305 -9.80 -23.26 -2.82
N ILE A 306 -9.65 -21.95 -3.09
CA ILE A 306 -10.61 -20.91 -2.70
C ILE A 306 -11.96 -21.10 -3.41
N ALA A 307 -11.94 -21.52 -4.67
CA ALA A 307 -13.16 -21.73 -5.46
C ALA A 307 -13.90 -23.03 -5.12
N ARG A 308 -13.31 -23.94 -4.33
CA ARG A 308 -14.02 -25.14 -3.88
C ARG A 308 -15.19 -24.72 -3.00
N PRO A 309 -16.38 -25.31 -3.19
CA PRO A 309 -17.50 -25.10 -2.28
C PRO A 309 -17.03 -25.39 -0.87
N SER A 310 -17.29 -24.46 0.06
CA SER A 310 -17.13 -24.76 1.48
C SER A 310 -17.94 -26.02 1.75
N ARG A 311 -17.28 -27.08 2.24
CA ARG A 311 -18.01 -28.17 2.88
C ARG A 311 -18.58 -27.57 4.15
N ALA A 312 -19.77 -26.98 4.04
CA ALA A 312 -20.48 -26.45 5.19
C ALA A 312 -20.63 -27.59 6.21
N SER A 313 -20.09 -27.35 7.40
CA SER A 313 -20.45 -28.03 8.64
C SER A 313 -21.40 -27.13 9.41
#